data_AF-A0A8J7QCT9-F1
#
_entry.id   AF-A0A8J7QCT9-F1
#
_cell.length_a   1.000
_cell.length_b   1.000
_cell.length_c   1.000
_cell.angle_alpha   90.00
_cell.angle_beta   90.00
_cell.angle_gamma   90.00
#
_symmetry.space_group_name_H-M   'P 1'
#
loop_
_entity.id
_entity.type
_entity.pdbx_description
1 polymer ?
#
loop_
_entity_poly.entity_id
_entity_poly.type
_entity_poly.pdbx_seq_one_letter_code
_entity_poly.pdbx_strand_id
1 'polypeptide(L)'
;SGDMLLQALLGCAGVTLRSVATAMRLELGGVRLHAEGYFDARGTLGVDRSIPVGLQDVVVTAEVDTDADDATLTRLAELTERYCVVAQSMREAPRFVVRRTSRSIVDG
;
A
#
# COMPACT_ATOMS: atom_id res chain seq x y z
N SER A 1 3.05 12.20 5.74
CA SER A 1 1.99 11.69 4.85
C SER A 1 2.43 10.48 4.03
N GLY A 2 3.66 10.42 3.52
CA GLY A 2 4.17 9.20 2.84
C GLY A 2 4.21 7.97 3.75
N ASP A 3 4.63 8.17 4.99
CA ASP A 3 4.52 7.21 6.10
C ASP A 3 3.09 6.71 6.31
N MET A 4 2.09 7.60 6.31
CA MET A 4 0.68 7.23 6.48
C MET A 4 0.19 6.32 5.35
N LEU A 5 0.60 6.59 4.10
CA LEU A 5 0.26 5.72 2.96
C LEU A 5 0.93 4.34 3.09
N LEU A 6 2.19 4.28 3.53
CA LEU A 6 2.88 3.03 3.82
C LEU A 6 2.20 2.23 4.95
N GLN A 7 1.74 2.89 6.01
CA GLN A 7 0.99 2.22 7.08
C GLN A 7 -0.35 1.67 6.58
N ALA A 8 -1.06 2.41 5.72
CA ALA A 8 -2.29 1.92 5.10
C ALA A 8 -2.01 0.71 4.19
N LEU A 9 -0.91 0.73 3.43
CA LEU A 9 -0.46 -0.39 2.61
C LEU A 9 -0.14 -1.62 3.49
N LEU A 10 0.62 -1.45 4.56
CA LEU A 10 0.96 -2.53 5.50
C LEU A 10 -0.29 -3.15 6.13
N GLY A 11 -1.24 -2.32 6.55
CA GLY A 11 -2.52 -2.80 7.08
C GLY A 11 -3.31 -3.63 6.06
N CYS A 12 -3.42 -3.14 4.83
CA CYS A 12 -4.13 -3.84 3.76
C CYS A 12 -3.42 -5.14 3.33
N ALA A 13 -2.10 -5.10 3.17
CA ALA A 13 -1.30 -6.25 2.81
C ALA A 13 -1.38 -7.34 3.90
N GLY A 14 -1.33 -6.98 5.19
CA GLY A 14 -1.43 -7.94 6.29
C GLY A 14 -2.75 -8.69 6.32
N VAL A 15 -3.89 -7.99 6.21
CA VAL A 15 -5.21 -8.66 6.19
C VAL A 15 -5.41 -9.50 4.93
N THR A 16 -4.85 -9.04 3.80
CA THR A 16 -4.89 -9.78 2.52
C THR A 16 -4.07 -11.05 2.62
N LEU A 17 -2.83 -10.96 3.12
CA LEU A 17 -1.92 -12.10 3.31
C LEU A 17 -2.57 -13.17 4.18
N ARG A 18 -3.18 -12.78 5.31
CA ARG A 18 -3.88 -13.72 6.19
C ARG A 18 -5.04 -14.42 5.47
N SER A 19 -5.79 -13.69 4.65
CA SER A 19 -6.93 -14.21 3.89
C SER A 19 -6.47 -15.19 2.80
N VAL A 20 -5.41 -14.83 2.07
CA VAL A 20 -4.79 -15.69 1.05
C VAL A 20 -4.21 -16.95 1.67
N ALA A 21 -3.48 -16.84 2.78
CA ALA A 21 -2.95 -17.99 3.51
C ALA A 21 -4.07 -18.96 3.93
N THR A 22 -5.18 -18.42 4.44
CA THR A 22 -6.37 -19.22 4.78
C THR A 22 -6.93 -19.95 3.56
N ALA A 23 -7.07 -19.27 2.41
CA ALA A 23 -7.55 -19.88 1.17
C ALA A 23 -6.60 -20.96 0.63
N MET A 24 -5.30 -20.80 0.84
CA MET A 24 -4.26 -21.77 0.50
C MET A 24 -4.12 -22.90 1.53
N ARG A 25 -4.86 -22.83 2.65
CA ARG A 25 -4.74 -23.74 3.80
C ARG A 25 -3.33 -23.76 4.41
N LEU A 26 -2.70 -22.59 4.47
CA LEU A 26 -1.42 -22.38 5.11
C LEU A 26 -1.62 -21.89 6.54
N GLU A 27 -1.07 -22.65 7.47
CA GLU A 27 -0.99 -22.23 8.86
C GLU A 27 0.21 -21.29 9.02
N LEU A 28 -0.08 -20.09 9.53
CA LEU A 28 0.91 -19.07 9.85
C LEU A 28 0.86 -18.81 11.35
N GLY A 29 2.00 -18.87 12.02
CA GLY A 29 2.14 -18.44 13.42
C GLY A 29 2.06 -16.93 13.53
N GLY A 30 3.24 -16.30 13.55
CA GLY A 30 3.42 -14.84 13.50
C GLY A 30 3.66 -14.30 12.08
N VAL A 31 3.21 -13.07 11.83
CA VAL A 31 3.55 -12.31 10.62
C VAL A 31 3.98 -10.91 11.03
N ARG A 32 5.15 -10.48 10.57
CA ARG A 32 5.61 -9.08 10.64
C ARG A 32 5.79 -8.54 9.24
N LEU A 33 5.25 -7.34 8.99
CA LEU A 33 5.39 -6.66 7.72
C LEU A 33 6.19 -5.37 7.90
N HIS A 34 7.10 -5.14 6.98
CA HIS A 34 7.89 -3.93 6.87
C HIS A 34 7.69 -3.33 5.48
N ALA A 35 7.59 -2.01 5.38
CA ALA A 35 7.47 -1.35 4.09
C ALA A 35 8.43 -0.17 3.99
N GLU A 36 9.07 -0.08 2.84
CA GLU A 36 9.99 0.99 2.48
C GLU A 36 9.56 1.60 1.16
N GLY A 37 9.87 2.87 0.97
CA GLY A 37 9.61 3.63 -0.24
C GLY A 37 10.15 5.04 -0.07
N TYR A 38 10.41 5.72 -1.18
CA TYR A 38 10.91 7.09 -1.15
C TYR A 38 9.97 8.04 -1.89
N PHE A 39 10.16 9.33 -1.66
CA PHE A 39 9.54 10.38 -2.46
C PHE A 39 10.51 11.55 -2.55
N ASP A 40 10.36 12.37 -3.58
CA ASP A 40 11.16 13.58 -3.73
C ASP A 40 10.29 14.81 -3.45
N ALA A 41 10.66 15.53 -2.40
CA ALA A 41 9.92 16.71 -1.93
C ALA A 41 9.87 17.84 -2.98
N ARG A 42 10.82 17.90 -3.93
CA ARG A 42 10.84 18.93 -4.97
C ARG A 42 9.61 18.89 -5.87
N GLY A 43 9.09 17.69 -6.15
CA GLY A 43 7.82 17.52 -6.88
C GLY A 43 6.65 18.07 -6.09
N THR A 44 6.50 17.65 -4.83
CA THR A 44 5.40 18.07 -3.93
C THR A 44 5.40 19.58 -3.68
N LEU A 45 6.58 20.18 -3.54
CA LEU A 45 6.75 21.62 -3.29
C LEU A 45 6.71 22.45 -4.59
N GLY A 46 6.57 21.82 -5.76
CA GLY A 46 6.52 22.50 -7.05
C GLY A 46 7.85 23.14 -7.49
N VAL A 47 8.97 22.75 -6.87
CA VAL A 47 10.33 23.20 -7.20
C VAL A 47 10.76 22.66 -8.56
N ASP A 48 10.42 21.40 -8.85
CA ASP A 48 10.69 20.74 -10.12
C ASP A 48 9.45 19.98 -10.59
N ARG A 49 8.88 20.41 -11.72
CA ARG A 49 7.64 19.83 -12.28
C ARG A 49 7.87 18.53 -13.04
N SER A 50 9.12 18.16 -13.33
CA SER A 50 9.45 16.88 -13.96
C SER A 50 9.43 15.72 -12.96
N ILE A 51 9.49 16.03 -11.67
CA ILE A 51 9.52 15.04 -10.60
C ILE A 51 8.08 14.65 -10.25
N PRO A 52 7.74 13.34 -10.28
CA PRO A 52 6.41 12.89 -9.93
C PRO A 52 6.13 13.12 -8.45
N VAL A 53 4.92 13.60 -8.15
CA VAL A 53 4.41 13.68 -6.78
C VAL A 53 3.90 12.31 -6.36
N GLY A 54 4.45 11.76 -5.28
CA GLY A 54 4.01 10.49 -4.72
C GLY A 54 5.15 9.62 -4.22
N LEU A 55 4.77 8.47 -3.67
CA LEU A 55 5.70 7.44 -3.23
C LEU A 55 6.21 6.65 -4.45
N GLN A 56 7.48 6.29 -4.43
CA GLN A 56 8.20 5.58 -5.48
C GLN A 56 8.91 4.36 -4.90
N ASP A 57 9.08 3.34 -5.75
CA ASP A 57 9.77 2.08 -5.48
C ASP A 57 9.43 1.47 -4.12
N VAL A 58 8.14 1.21 -3.94
CA VAL A 58 7.61 0.68 -2.69
C VAL A 58 7.89 -0.82 -2.61
N VAL A 59 8.50 -1.24 -1.51
CA VAL A 59 8.79 -2.65 -1.22
C VAL A 59 8.12 -3.02 0.10
N VAL A 60 7.39 -4.13 0.12
CA VAL A 60 6.84 -4.72 1.34
C VAL A 60 7.56 -6.06 1.58
N THR A 61 8.20 -6.18 2.73
CA THR A 61 8.84 -7.41 3.19
C THR A 61 7.95 -8.08 4.24
N ALA A 62 7.63 -9.35 4.01
CA ALA A 62 6.86 -10.16 4.94
C ALA A 62 7.76 -11.20 5.62
N GLU A 63 7.91 -11.08 6.93
CA GLU A 63 8.51 -12.10 7.77
C GLU A 63 7.39 -12.98 8.33
N VAL A 64 7.37 -14.26 7.93
CA VAL A 64 6.32 -15.21 8.29
C VAL A 64 6.91 -16.41 9.03
N ASP A 65 6.24 -16.82 10.10
CA ASP A 65 6.59 -18.02 10.87
C ASP A 65 5.73 -19.20 10.39
N THR A 66 6.35 -20.12 9.65
CA THR A 66 5.70 -21.28 9.02
C THR A 66 6.74 -22.29 8.51
N ASP A 67 6.32 -23.54 8.33
CA ASP A 67 7.11 -24.62 7.73
C ASP A 67 6.90 -24.75 6.21
N ALA A 68 6.17 -23.81 5.59
CA ALA A 68 5.92 -23.80 4.15
C ALA A 68 7.22 -23.60 3.34
N ASP A 69 7.28 -24.23 2.17
CA ASP A 69 8.43 -24.10 1.27
C ASP A 69 8.46 -22.75 0.51
N ASP A 70 9.62 -22.43 -0.07
CA ASP A 70 9.84 -21.18 -0.80
C ASP A 70 8.86 -20.98 -1.97
N ALA A 71 8.47 -22.06 -2.64
CA ALA A 71 7.52 -22.00 -3.75
C ALA A 71 6.13 -21.56 -3.26
N THR A 72 5.70 -22.10 -2.12
CA THR A 72 4.45 -21.74 -1.46
C THR A 72 4.49 -20.31 -0.92
N LEU A 73 5.60 -19.89 -0.32
CA LEU A 73 5.78 -18.52 0.19
C LEU A 73 5.82 -17.48 -0.94
N THR A 74 6.48 -17.81 -2.05
CA THR A 74 6.46 -17.00 -3.28
C THR A 74 5.02 -16.82 -3.75
N ARG A 75 4.25 -17.92 -3.79
CA ARG A 75 2.86 -17.86 -4.21
C ARG A 75 1.99 -17.03 -3.27
N LEU A 76 2.19 -17.14 -1.96
CA LEU A 76 1.51 -16.32 -0.96
C LEU A 76 1.78 -14.83 -1.17
N ALA A 77 3.05 -14.46 -1.43
CA ALA A 77 3.44 -13.07 -1.71
C ALA A 77 2.80 -12.53 -2.99
N GLU A 78 2.87 -13.27 -4.10
CA GLU A 78 2.25 -12.88 -5.38
C GLU A 78 0.73 -12.64 -5.24
N LEU A 79 0.04 -13.56 -4.56
CA LEU A 79 -1.40 -13.45 -4.36
C LEU A 79 -1.76 -12.31 -3.40
N THR A 80 -0.93 -12.06 -2.39
CA THR A 80 -1.08 -10.92 -1.49
C THR A 80 -0.97 -9.61 -2.26
N GLU A 81 0.06 -9.47 -3.10
CA GLU A 81 0.24 -8.28 -3.94
C GLU A 81 -0.95 -8.10 -4.89
N ARG A 82 -1.36 -9.18 -5.55
CA ARG A 82 -2.46 -9.19 -6.52
C ARG A 82 -3.79 -8.74 -5.93
N TYR A 83 -4.10 -9.15 -4.70
CA TYR A 83 -5.40 -8.91 -4.08
C TYR A 83 -5.42 -7.76 -3.07
N CYS A 84 -4.25 -7.19 -2.73
CA CYS A 84 -4.17 -6.03 -1.85
C CYS A 84 -4.76 -4.79 -2.55
N VAL A 85 -5.94 -4.36 -2.11
CA VAL A 85 -6.67 -3.22 -2.68
C VAL A 85 -5.83 -1.94 -2.70
N VAL A 86 -5.06 -1.68 -1.64
CA VAL A 86 -4.20 -0.49 -1.56
C VAL A 86 -3.06 -0.58 -2.58
N ALA A 87 -2.38 -1.72 -2.68
CA ALA A 87 -1.33 -1.92 -3.68
C ALA A 87 -1.87 -1.75 -5.11
N GLN A 88 -3.04 -2.31 -5.40
CA GLN A 88 -3.68 -2.17 -6.72
C GLN A 88 -4.09 -0.72 -7.01
N SER A 89 -4.56 0.03 -6.00
CA SER A 89 -4.90 1.46 -6.14
C SER A 89 -3.69 2.36 -6.33
N MET A 90 -2.50 1.91 -5.90
CA MET A 90 -1.23 2.59 -6.17
C MET A 90 -0.67 2.25 -7.55
N ARG A 91 -0.94 1.04 -8.05
CA ARG A 91 -0.55 0.59 -9.39
C ARG A 91 -1.39 1.27 -10.49
N GLU A 92 -2.69 1.40 -10.27
CA GLU A 92 -3.60 2.12 -11.15
C GLU A 92 -4.34 3.20 -10.38
N ALA A 93 -4.01 4.46 -10.66
CA ALA A 93 -4.53 5.59 -9.92
C ALA A 93 -6.06 5.71 -10.12
N PRO A 94 -6.87 5.69 -9.05
CA PRO A 94 -8.29 5.96 -9.18
C PRO A 94 -8.51 7.42 -9.58
N ARG A 95 -9.65 7.71 -10.22
CA ARG A 95 -10.05 9.09 -10.50
C ARG A 95 -10.25 9.84 -9.18
N PHE A 96 -9.32 10.74 -8.88
CA PHE A 96 -9.37 11.62 -7.71
C PHE A 96 -9.78 13.03 -8.13
N VAL A 97 -10.83 13.57 -7.50
CA VAL A 97 -11.32 14.92 -7.79
C VAL A 97 -11.50 15.68 -6.50
N VAL A 98 -10.72 16.74 -6.32
CA VAL A 98 -10.96 17.74 -5.27
C VAL A 98 -11.98 18.73 -5.80
N ARG A 99 -13.10 18.90 -5.09
CA ARG A 99 -14.11 19.92 -5.42
C ARG A 99 -14.01 21.05 -4.40
N ARG A 100 -13.96 22.29 -4.89
CA ARG A 100 -14.10 23.46 -4.02
C ARG A 100 -15.57 23.64 -3.63
N THR A 101 -15.80 24.11 -2.41
CA THR A 101 -17.08 24.69 -1.99
C THR A 101 -16.84 26.10 -1.47
N SER A 102 -17.73 27.04 -1.78
CA SER A 102 -17.76 28.36 -1.16
C SER A 102 -18.87 28.35 -0.11
N ARG A 103 -18.53 28.53 1.16
CA ARG A 103 -19.53 28.88 2.17
C ARG A 103 -19.88 30.35 1.91
N SER A 104 -21.08 30.62 1.40
CA SER A 104 -21.60 31.99 1.36
C SER A 104 -21.85 32.42 2.80
N ILE A 105 -21.16 33.46 3.26
CA ILE A 105 -21.54 34.18 4.48
C ILE A 105 -22.52 35.27 4.01
N VAL A 106 -23.80 34.93 3.98
CA VAL A 106 -25.01 35.79 3.86
C VAL A 106 -26.15 34.83 4.24
N ASP A 107 -26.98 35.03 5.26
CA ASP A 107 -27.47 36.24 5.93
C ASP A 107 -27.72 35.98 7.42
N GLY A 108 -27.57 37.04 8.23
CA GLY A 108 -27.89 37.10 9.66
C GLY A 108 -27.32 38.36 10.28
#